data_AF-A0A7T5UP79-F1
#
_entry.id   AF-A0A7T5UP79-F1
#
_cell.length_a   1.000
_cell.length_b   1.000
_cell.length_c   1.000
_cell.angle_alpha   90.00
_cell.angle_beta   90.00
_cell.angle_gamma   90.00
#
_symmetry.space_group_name_H-M   'P 1'
#
loop_
_entity.id
_entity.type
_entity.pdbx_description
1 polymer ?
#
loop_
_entity_poly.entity_id
_entity_poly.type
_entity_poly.pdbx_seq_one_letter_code
_entity_poly.pdbx_strand_id
1 'polypeptide(L)'
;MAFDKTYLDELFKNRKRGIFASRPFLGFADDQRVVLKDVFPGSPVVVLSPVDVFDSWPAIVLEGPEFQINFLHDSLLKLVRRKVSGRKGSWSGIQQTGAEKIEMFYDYGKYPWERILLIEDMFRRDAMLRADLKLRESSKIEVIYKNEQVLTASVALPEEVANGKVELPRIAFLQ
;
A
#
# COMPACT_ATOMS: atom_id res chain seq x y z
N MET A 1 12.49 -13.05 3.70
CA MET A 1 12.52 -11.76 2.99
C MET A 1 13.82 -11.03 3.29
N ALA A 2 14.75 -10.98 2.33
CA ALA A 2 15.88 -10.04 2.40
C ALA A 2 15.40 -8.71 1.81
N PHE A 3 14.60 -7.98 2.59
CA PHE A 3 14.33 -6.56 2.34
C PHE A 3 15.63 -5.84 2.71
N ASP A 4 16.43 -5.56 1.68
CA ASP A 4 17.88 -5.42 1.78
C ASP A 4 18.32 -4.35 2.79
N LYS A 5 19.44 -4.58 3.48
CA LYS A 5 20.06 -3.57 4.35
C LYS A 5 20.35 -2.28 3.58
N THR A 6 20.67 -2.41 2.29
CA THR A 6 20.80 -1.31 1.32
C THR A 6 19.55 -0.42 1.24
N TYR A 7 18.35 -1.01 1.31
CA TYR A 7 17.07 -0.29 1.28
C TYR A 7 16.88 0.61 2.51
N LEU A 8 17.14 0.04 3.69
CA LEU A 8 17.07 0.77 4.95
C LEU A 8 18.15 1.85 5.00
N ASP A 9 19.36 1.53 4.54
CA ASP A 9 20.49 2.46 4.52
C ASP A 9 20.23 3.66 3.59
N GLU A 10 19.60 3.49 2.42
CA GLU A 10 19.21 4.61 1.54
C GLU A 10 18.11 5.50 2.16
N LEU A 11 17.09 4.92 2.79
CA LEU A 11 16.10 5.67 3.58
C LEU A 11 16.77 6.45 4.72
N PHE A 12 17.77 5.84 5.39
CA PHE A 12 18.47 6.47 6.50
C PHE A 12 19.54 7.49 6.06
N LYS A 13 20.11 7.38 4.86
CA LYS A 13 21.05 8.38 4.30
C LYS A 13 20.37 9.72 4.05
N ASN A 14 19.11 9.70 3.61
CA ASN A 14 18.32 10.91 3.36
C ASN A 14 17.71 11.53 4.63
N ARG A 15 17.89 10.88 5.80
CA ARG A 15 17.37 11.28 7.11
C ARG A 15 18.08 12.50 7.75
N LYS A 16 18.92 13.23 7.01
CA LYS A 16 19.61 14.41 7.57
C LYS A 16 18.60 15.53 7.84
N ARG A 17 18.12 15.56 9.09
CA ARG A 17 17.52 16.69 9.83
C ARG A 17 16.36 17.39 9.10
N GLY A 18 15.17 16.84 9.24
CA GLY A 18 13.91 17.55 8.99
C GLY A 18 12.92 17.22 10.10
N ILE A 19 12.31 18.25 10.68
CA ILE A 19 11.20 18.11 11.61
C ILE A 19 10.11 17.31 10.88
N PHE A 20 9.68 16.17 11.44
CA PHE A 20 8.55 15.40 10.90
C PHE A 20 7.30 16.26 11.04
N ALA A 21 6.91 16.94 9.98
CA ALA A 21 5.71 17.76 9.98
C ALA A 21 4.49 16.85 9.92
N SER A 22 3.55 17.02 10.85
CA SER A 22 2.21 16.45 10.72
C SER A 22 1.52 17.15 9.54
N ARG A 23 1.50 16.48 8.38
CA ARG A 23 0.81 16.98 7.18
C ARG A 23 -0.04 15.87 6.56
N PRO A 24 -1.10 16.22 5.82
CA PRO A 24 -1.86 15.24 5.04
C PRO A 24 -0.95 14.48 4.07
N PHE A 25 -1.15 13.17 4.01
CA PHE A 25 -0.63 12.36 2.92
C PHE A 25 -1.54 12.50 1.71
N LEU A 26 -1.00 13.02 0.61
CA LEU A 26 -1.78 13.36 -0.58
C LEU A 26 -1.89 12.19 -1.58
N GLY A 27 -1.40 10.99 -1.22
CA GLY A 27 -1.41 9.84 -2.11
C GLY A 27 -0.44 10.02 -3.27
N PHE A 28 -0.88 9.89 -4.53
CA PHE A 28 0.05 9.95 -5.66
C PHE A 28 0.66 11.33 -5.86
N ALA A 29 -0.05 12.39 -5.48
CA ALA A 29 0.42 13.77 -5.54
C ALA A 29 1.45 14.13 -4.44
N ASP A 30 1.70 13.21 -3.51
CA ASP A 30 2.62 13.42 -2.40
C ASP A 30 4.07 13.32 -2.85
N ASP A 31 4.91 14.30 -2.54
CA ASP A 31 6.31 14.31 -2.97
C ASP A 31 7.18 13.24 -2.30
N GLN A 32 6.68 12.61 -1.22
CA GLN A 32 7.38 11.63 -0.40
C GLN A 32 6.50 10.41 -0.14
N ARG A 33 6.62 9.41 -1.01
CA ARG A 33 5.71 8.26 -1.05
C ARG A 33 6.42 6.98 -1.45
N VAL A 34 5.89 5.88 -0.96
CA VAL A 34 6.19 4.54 -1.44
C VAL A 34 5.04 4.12 -2.33
N VAL A 35 5.35 3.65 -3.54
CA VAL A 35 4.39 3.27 -4.56
C VAL A 35 4.59 1.79 -4.89
N LEU A 36 3.55 1.00 -4.70
CA LEU A 36 3.48 -0.38 -5.17
C LEU A 36 2.57 -0.43 -6.39
N LYS A 37 3.20 -0.67 -7.54
CA LYS A 37 2.58 -0.76 -8.87
C LYS A 37 2.36 -2.22 -9.26
N ASP A 38 1.49 -2.41 -10.25
CA ASP A 38 1.23 -3.74 -10.82
C ASP A 38 0.77 -4.76 -9.78
N VAL A 39 -0.04 -4.30 -8.81
CA VAL A 39 -0.57 -5.12 -7.72
C VAL A 39 -1.69 -6.03 -8.22
N PHE A 40 -2.59 -5.47 -9.02
CA PHE A 40 -3.75 -6.17 -9.54
C PHE A 40 -3.57 -6.45 -11.04
N PRO A 41 -3.74 -7.70 -11.50
CA PRO A 41 -3.56 -8.04 -12.92
C PRO A 41 -4.44 -7.19 -13.84
N GLY A 42 -3.82 -6.49 -14.81
CA GLY A 42 -4.54 -5.70 -15.81
C GLY A 42 -5.24 -4.44 -15.26
N SER A 43 -4.87 -3.99 -14.06
CA SER A 43 -5.41 -2.78 -13.45
C SER A 43 -4.30 -1.74 -13.21
N PRO A 44 -4.56 -0.45 -13.49
CA PRO A 44 -3.66 0.64 -13.18
C PRO A 44 -3.74 1.10 -11.71
N VAL A 45 -4.53 0.43 -10.85
CA VAL A 45 -4.61 0.79 -9.44
C VAL A 45 -3.23 0.65 -8.79
N VAL A 46 -2.82 1.70 -8.10
CA VAL A 46 -1.59 1.75 -7.31
C VAL A 46 -1.89 1.75 -5.82
N VAL A 47 -0.97 1.17 -5.05
CA VAL A 47 -1.04 1.12 -3.60
C VAL A 47 0.08 1.99 -3.04
N LEU A 48 -0.26 2.97 -2.21
CA LEU A 48 0.61 4.07 -1.81
C LEU A 48 0.75 4.11 -0.30
N SER A 49 1.93 4.40 0.23
CA SER A 49 2.16 4.65 1.65
C SER A 49 3.03 5.90 1.84
N PRO A 50 2.83 6.69 2.90
CA PRO A 50 3.74 7.78 3.22
C PRO A 50 5.13 7.25 3.62
N VAL A 51 6.18 8.03 3.33
CA VAL A 51 7.55 7.78 3.83
C VAL A 51 7.73 8.39 5.23
N ASP A 52 7.38 9.66 5.40
CA ASP A 52 7.73 10.47 6.59
C ASP A 52 6.51 11.16 7.25
N VAL A 53 5.42 10.41 7.52
CA VAL A 53 4.21 10.94 8.18
C VAL A 53 3.93 10.19 9.50
N PHE A 54 3.69 10.93 10.58
CA PHE A 54 3.47 10.39 11.93
C PHE A 54 2.01 10.52 12.42
N ASP A 55 1.60 9.52 13.20
CA ASP A 55 0.55 9.46 14.22
C ASP A 55 -0.93 9.76 13.87
N SER A 56 -1.29 10.28 12.69
CA SER A 56 -2.71 10.62 12.40
C SER A 56 -3.21 10.40 10.98
N TRP A 57 -2.46 9.68 10.14
CA TRP A 57 -2.74 9.60 8.70
C TRP A 57 -2.90 8.15 8.21
N PRO A 58 -3.65 7.93 7.11
CA PRO A 58 -3.92 6.60 6.59
C PRO A 58 -2.60 5.90 6.29
N ALA A 59 -2.59 4.61 6.59
CA ALA A 59 -1.44 3.76 6.43
C ALA A 59 -1.15 3.47 4.96
N ILE A 60 -2.22 3.34 4.18
CA ILE A 60 -2.19 3.09 2.75
C ILE A 60 -3.27 3.93 2.06
N VAL A 61 -2.97 4.37 0.84
CA VAL A 61 -3.93 4.94 -0.10
C VAL A 61 -3.95 4.09 -1.36
N LEU A 62 -5.12 3.78 -1.90
CA LEU A 62 -5.29 3.18 -3.21
C LEU A 62 -5.85 4.23 -4.15
N GLU A 63 -5.21 4.41 -5.31
CA GLU A 63 -5.65 5.36 -6.34
C GLU A 63 -5.74 4.66 -7.70
N GLY A 64 -6.80 4.95 -8.45
CA GLY A 64 -7.07 4.35 -9.76
C GLY A 64 -8.49 4.63 -10.28
N PRO A 65 -8.90 3.99 -11.38
CA PRO A 65 -10.19 4.24 -12.03
C PRO A 65 -11.38 4.03 -11.09
N GLU A 66 -12.35 4.94 -11.15
CA GLU A 66 -13.50 4.97 -10.22
C GLU A 66 -14.18 3.60 -10.04
N PHE A 67 -14.53 2.91 -11.13
CA PHE A 67 -15.24 1.64 -11.03
C PHE A 67 -14.40 0.53 -10.35
N GLN A 68 -13.07 0.56 -10.49
CA GLN A 68 -12.17 -0.38 -9.82
C GLN A 68 -12.00 -0.02 -8.35
N ILE A 69 -11.96 1.28 -8.03
CA ILE A 69 -11.93 1.78 -6.67
C ILE A 69 -13.24 1.43 -5.94
N ASN A 70 -14.40 1.66 -6.54
CA ASN A 70 -15.68 1.24 -5.96
C ASN A 70 -15.71 -0.27 -5.67
N PHE A 71 -15.26 -1.09 -6.62
CA PHE A 71 -15.14 -2.54 -6.44
C PHE A 71 -14.19 -2.93 -5.31
N LEU A 72 -13.02 -2.27 -5.25
CA LEU A 72 -12.02 -2.51 -4.22
C LEU A 72 -12.52 -2.10 -2.85
N HIS A 73 -13.20 -0.96 -2.72
CA HIS A 73 -13.73 -0.49 -1.46
C HIS A 73 -14.62 -1.57 -0.81
N ASP A 74 -15.59 -2.10 -1.56
CA ASP A 74 -16.50 -3.14 -1.08
C ASP A 74 -15.77 -4.43 -0.70
N SER A 75 -14.76 -4.82 -1.49
CA SER A 75 -13.94 -6.01 -1.23
C SER A 75 -13.08 -5.83 0.02
N LEU A 76 -12.46 -4.66 0.18
CA LEU A 76 -11.52 -4.35 1.25
C LEU A 76 -12.25 -4.10 2.58
N LEU A 77 -13.53 -3.69 2.60
CA LEU A 77 -14.33 -3.60 3.84
C LEU A 77 -14.33 -4.89 4.67
N LYS A 78 -14.07 -6.05 4.05
CA LYS A 78 -13.90 -7.35 4.74
C LYS A 78 -12.70 -7.38 5.68
N LEU A 79 -11.71 -6.51 5.48
CA LEU A 79 -10.48 -6.41 6.28
C LEU A 79 -10.73 -5.88 7.69
N VAL A 80 -11.60 -4.89 7.82
CA VAL A 80 -11.90 -4.18 9.08
C VAL A 80 -12.80 -5.03 10.00
N ARG A 81 -13.57 -5.97 9.44
CA ARG A 81 -14.61 -6.72 10.17
C ARG A 81 -14.07 -7.80 11.13
N ARG A 82 -12.75 -8.00 11.23
CA ARG A 82 -12.15 -9.00 12.13
C ARG A 82 -10.97 -8.42 12.90
N LYS A 83 -11.18 -8.12 14.19
CA LYS A 83 -10.09 -7.94 15.16
C LYS A 83 -9.26 -9.22 15.15
N VAL A 84 -8.02 -9.13 14.67
CA VAL A 84 -7.08 -10.24 14.79
C VAL A 84 -6.37 -10.08 16.13
N SER A 85 -6.57 -11.05 17.01
CA SER A 85 -5.70 -11.23 18.17
C SER A 85 -4.32 -11.68 17.66
N GLY A 86 -3.44 -10.73 17.39
CA GLY A 86 -2.09 -11.00 16.90
C GLY A 86 -1.20 -9.77 17.06
N ARG A 87 0.07 -10.00 17.41
CA ARG A 87 1.10 -8.99 17.71
C ARG A 87 1.49 -8.06 16.54
N LYS A 88 0.81 -8.11 15.38
CA LYS A 88 1.21 -7.45 14.13
C LYS A 88 0.42 -6.18 13.78
N GLY A 89 -0.63 -5.84 14.52
CA GLY A 89 -1.52 -4.69 14.23
C GLY A 89 -2.83 -5.10 13.56
N SER A 90 -3.69 -4.12 13.28
CA SER A 90 -5.00 -4.35 12.65
C SER A 90 -5.47 -3.19 11.78
N TRP A 91 -6.27 -3.49 10.77
CA TRP A 91 -7.01 -2.48 10.01
C TRP A 91 -8.08 -1.84 10.91
N SER A 92 -7.94 -0.56 11.18
CA SER A 92 -8.87 0.21 12.02
C SER A 92 -9.97 0.90 11.21
N GLY A 93 -9.79 1.05 9.90
CA GLY A 93 -10.80 1.68 9.06
C GLY A 93 -10.44 1.66 7.58
N ILE A 94 -11.46 1.87 6.76
CA ILE A 94 -11.36 2.12 5.33
C ILE A 94 -12.33 3.26 5.02
N GLN A 95 -11.87 4.24 4.28
CA GLN A 95 -12.66 5.39 3.87
C GLN A 95 -12.44 5.65 2.39
N GLN A 96 -13.52 5.75 1.62
CA GLN A 96 -13.44 6.27 0.25
C GLN A 96 -13.49 7.80 0.30
N THR A 97 -12.37 8.46 0.02
CA THR A 97 -12.25 9.93 0.07
C THR A 97 -12.49 10.60 -1.28
N GLY A 98 -12.65 9.81 -2.35
CA GLY A 98 -13.10 10.27 -3.66
C GLY A 98 -13.50 9.11 -4.56
N ALA A 99 -14.02 9.42 -5.74
CA ALA A 99 -14.38 8.42 -6.76
C ALA A 99 -13.18 7.50 -7.09
N GLU A 100 -11.99 8.08 -7.15
CA GLU A 100 -10.75 7.41 -7.59
C GLU A 100 -9.78 7.08 -6.43
N LYS A 101 -10.24 7.17 -5.18
CA LYS A 101 -9.36 7.08 -4.01
C LYS A 101 -9.97 6.39 -2.78
N ILE A 102 -9.25 5.42 -2.24
CA ILE A 102 -9.51 4.80 -0.92
C ILE A 102 -8.34 5.07 0.02
N GLU A 103 -8.66 5.37 1.27
CA GLU A 103 -7.72 5.48 2.38
C GLU A 103 -7.96 4.32 3.36
N MET A 104 -6.88 3.65 3.74
CA MET A 104 -6.90 2.51 4.65
C MET A 104 -6.09 2.82 5.89
N PHE A 105 -6.71 2.65 7.05
CA PHE A 105 -6.13 2.92 8.35
C PHE A 105 -5.66 1.60 8.97
N TYR A 106 -4.40 1.57 9.39
CA TYR A 106 -3.79 0.44 10.04
C TYR A 106 -3.15 0.93 11.34
N ASP A 107 -3.35 0.19 12.42
CA ASP A 107 -2.77 0.47 13.73
C ASP A 107 -1.45 -0.31 13.85
N TYR A 108 -0.32 0.37 13.63
CA TYR A 108 1.03 -0.20 13.69
C TYR A 108 2.00 0.73 14.42
N GLY A 109 3.25 0.28 14.52
CA GLY A 109 4.32 0.99 15.19
C GLY A 109 4.69 2.34 14.57
N LYS A 110 5.69 2.94 15.19
CA LYS A 110 6.08 4.35 15.04
C LYS A 110 7.07 4.60 13.90
N TYR A 111 7.62 3.58 13.25
CA TYR A 111 8.77 3.74 12.37
C TYR A 111 8.42 3.70 10.87
N PRO A 112 9.09 4.50 10.01
CA PRO A 112 8.88 4.49 8.55
C PRO A 112 9.00 3.12 7.89
N TRP A 113 9.98 2.31 8.28
CA TRP A 113 10.18 0.97 7.71
C TRP A 113 8.99 0.03 7.96
N GLU A 114 8.23 0.24 9.04
CA GLU A 114 7.00 -0.52 9.31
C GLU A 114 5.92 -0.21 8.27
N ARG A 115 5.90 1.01 7.69
CA ARG A 115 4.94 1.41 6.64
C ARG A 115 5.24 0.68 5.32
N ILE A 116 6.51 0.44 5.03
CA ILE A 116 6.91 -0.30 3.83
C ILE A 116 6.61 -1.78 3.99
N LEU A 117 6.96 -2.36 5.15
CA LEU A 117 6.56 -3.72 5.47
C LEU A 117 5.04 -3.91 5.43
N LEU A 118 4.28 -2.86 5.76
CA LEU A 118 2.83 -2.89 5.66
C LEU A 118 2.36 -3.10 4.21
N ILE A 119 2.81 -2.30 3.24
CA ILE A 119 2.39 -2.48 1.84
C ILE A 119 2.93 -3.78 1.24
N GLU A 120 4.14 -4.18 1.63
CA GLU A 120 4.83 -5.35 1.09
C GLU A 120 4.26 -6.67 1.62
N ASP A 121 4.14 -6.84 2.93
CA ASP A 121 3.72 -8.13 3.47
C ASP A 121 2.25 -8.08 3.91
N MET A 122 1.91 -7.13 4.78
CA MET A 122 0.63 -7.14 5.49
C MET A 122 -0.57 -6.90 4.56
N PHE A 123 -0.53 -5.84 3.75
CA PHE A 123 -1.62 -5.51 2.82
C PHE A 123 -1.84 -6.63 1.82
N ARG A 124 -0.79 -7.12 1.16
CA ARG A 124 -0.92 -8.18 0.16
C ARG A 124 -1.47 -9.46 0.76
N ARG A 125 -0.96 -9.88 1.92
CA ARG A 125 -1.48 -11.06 2.63
C ARG A 125 -2.95 -10.91 2.99
N ASP A 126 -3.34 -9.78 3.58
CA ASP A 126 -4.72 -9.61 4.01
C ASP A 126 -5.69 -9.42 2.82
N ALA A 127 -5.25 -8.76 1.74
CA ALA A 127 -6.01 -8.65 0.50
C ALA A 127 -6.30 -10.04 -0.11
N MET A 128 -5.29 -10.92 -0.15
CA MET A 128 -5.47 -12.31 -0.62
C MET A 128 -6.32 -13.14 0.36
N LEU A 129 -5.97 -13.16 1.65
CA LEU A 129 -6.59 -14.06 2.62
C LEU A 129 -8.02 -13.67 3.01
N ARG A 130 -8.31 -12.37 3.08
CA ARG A 130 -9.56 -11.86 3.67
C ARG A 130 -10.49 -11.23 2.65
N ALA A 131 -9.93 -10.59 1.63
CA ALA A 131 -10.72 -10.04 0.53
C ALA A 131 -10.81 -10.99 -0.68
N ASP A 132 -10.05 -12.09 -0.68
CA ASP A 132 -9.93 -13.06 -1.79
C ASP A 132 -9.47 -12.42 -3.10
N LEU A 133 -8.76 -11.28 -3.02
CA LEU A 133 -8.32 -10.54 -4.19
C LEU A 133 -7.14 -11.25 -4.86
N LYS A 134 -7.25 -11.44 -6.17
CA LYS A 134 -6.17 -11.96 -7.00
C LYS A 134 -5.15 -10.86 -7.25
N LEU A 135 -3.93 -11.10 -6.80
CA LEU A 135 -2.80 -10.20 -6.97
C LEU A 135 -1.85 -10.71 -8.07
N ARG A 136 -0.98 -9.86 -8.60
CA ARG A 136 0.04 -10.25 -9.58
C ARG A 136 1.20 -10.97 -8.89
N GLU A 137 1.81 -11.95 -9.55
CA GLU A 137 2.93 -12.72 -8.99
C GLU A 137 4.17 -11.89 -8.66
N SER A 138 4.42 -10.85 -9.46
CA SER A 138 5.46 -9.87 -9.22
C SER A 138 4.87 -8.48 -9.39
N SER A 139 5.12 -7.62 -8.40
CA SER A 139 4.80 -6.20 -8.41
C SER A 139 6.09 -5.38 -8.40
N LYS A 140 5.98 -4.07 -8.59
CA LYS A 140 7.11 -3.15 -8.54
C LYS A 140 6.91 -2.15 -7.42
N ILE A 141 7.86 -2.10 -6.49
CA ILE A 141 7.91 -1.06 -5.47
C ILE A 141 8.86 0.06 -5.90
N GLU A 142 8.43 1.30 -5.69
CA GLU A 142 9.20 2.51 -5.93
C GLU A 142 9.16 3.37 -4.67
N VAL A 143 10.30 3.93 -4.28
CA VAL A 143 10.36 4.96 -3.25
C VAL A 143 10.62 6.28 -3.94
N ILE A 144 9.72 7.23 -3.75
CA ILE A 144 9.81 8.59 -4.26
C ILE A 144 10.08 9.51 -3.07
N TYR A 145 11.11 10.33 -3.17
CA TYR A 145 11.45 11.32 -2.17
C TYR A 145 11.73 12.65 -2.86
N LYS A 146 11.01 13.71 -2.46
CA LYS A 146 11.05 15.03 -3.13
C LYS A 146 10.83 14.92 -4.65
N ASN A 147 9.86 14.10 -5.07
CA ASN A 147 9.56 13.78 -6.47
C ASN A 147 10.66 13.08 -7.27
N GLU A 148 11.75 12.66 -6.63
CA GLU A 148 12.80 11.87 -7.26
C GLU A 148 12.62 10.39 -6.88
N GLN A 149 12.70 9.51 -7.89
CA GLN A 149 12.72 8.07 -7.64
C GLN A 149 14.09 7.68 -7.08
N VAL A 150 14.15 7.50 -5.77
CA VAL A 150 15.39 7.13 -5.07
C VAL A 150 15.63 5.62 -5.10
N LEU A 151 14.58 4.82 -5.26
CA LEU A 151 14.70 3.37 -5.29
C LEU A 151 13.60 2.72 -6.13
N THR A 152 13.95 1.60 -6.75
CA THR A 152 12.97 0.67 -7.32
C THR A 152 13.41 -0.78 -7.12
N ALA A 153 12.45 -1.67 -6.85
CA ALA A 153 12.68 -3.09 -6.77
C ALA A 153 11.46 -3.88 -7.27
N SER A 154 11.71 -5.10 -7.74
CA SER A 154 10.66 -6.09 -7.99
C SER A 154 10.39 -6.87 -6.71
N VAL A 155 9.11 -7.10 -6.42
CA VAL A 155 8.67 -7.77 -5.20
C VAL A 155 7.69 -8.88 -5.56
N ALA A 156 8.04 -10.10 -5.17
CA ALA A 156 7.21 -11.29 -5.38
C ALA A 156 6.03 -11.31 -4.40
N LEU A 157 5.01 -12.12 -4.71
CA LEU A 157 3.94 -12.41 -3.75
C LEU A 157 4.47 -13.08 -2.47
N PRO A 158 3.81 -12.85 -1.32
CA PRO A 158 4.09 -13.59 -0.10
C PRO A 158 3.93 -15.11 -0.28
N GLU A 159 5.01 -15.88 -0.12
CA GLU A 159 5.07 -17.33 -0.42
C GLU A 159 4.12 -18.20 0.42
N GLU A 160 3.81 -17.76 1.65
CA GLU A 160 3.04 -18.54 2.62
C GLU A 160 1.52 -18.43 2.46
N VAL A 161 1.05 -17.70 1.43
CA VAL A 161 -0.36 -17.38 1.22
C VAL A 161 -0.77 -17.71 -0.20
N ALA A 162 -1.77 -18.58 -0.35
CA ALA A 162 -2.39 -18.81 -1.64
C ALA A 162 -3.02 -17.52 -2.17
N ASN A 163 -2.78 -17.23 -3.45
CA ASN A 163 -3.32 -16.05 -4.10
C ASN A 163 -4.85 -16.11 -4.17
N GLY A 164 -5.50 -14.95 -4.10
CA GLY A 164 -6.95 -14.85 -4.17
C GLY A 164 -7.50 -15.17 -5.56
N LYS A 165 -8.81 -15.36 -5.64
CA LYS A 165 -9.52 -15.73 -6.88
C LYS A 165 -10.28 -14.59 -7.54
N VAL A 166 -10.58 -13.53 -6.78
CA VAL A 166 -11.39 -12.40 -7.24
C VAL A 166 -10.51 -11.44 -8.03
N GLU A 167 -10.72 -11.39 -9.34
CA GLU A 167 -10.06 -10.41 -10.22
C GLU A 167 -10.77 -9.06 -10.14
N LEU A 168 -10.00 -7.98 -10.29
CA LEU A 168 -10.60 -6.67 -10.51
C LEU A 168 -11.31 -6.64 -11.86
N PRO A 169 -12.43 -5.91 -11.97
CA PRO A 169 -13.08 -5.70 -13.26
C PRO A 169 -12.09 -5.05 -14.22
N ARG A 170 -11.94 -5.64 -15.41
CA ARG A 170 -11.00 -5.13 -16.42
C ARG A 170 -11.49 -3.80 -16.97
N ILE A 171 -10.56 -2.90 -17.27
CA ILE A 171 -10.86 -1.73 -18.09
C ILE A 171 -11.17 -2.27 -19.49
N ALA A 172 -12.43 -2.14 -19.93
CA ALA A 172 -12.78 -2.37 -21.31
C ALA A 172 -12.11 -1.27 -22.13
N PHE A 173 -10.93 -1.54 -22.68
CA PHE A 173 -10.44 -0.73 -23.79
C PHE A 173 -11.39 -1.01 -24.95
N LEU A 174 -12.14 0.00 -25.37
CA LEU A 174 -12.80 -0.01 -26.67
C LEU A 174 -11.71 -0.35 -27.70
N GLN A 175 -11.82 -1.55 -28.28
CA GLN A 175 -11.04 -1.94 -29.46
C GLN A 175 -11.51 -1.13 -30.67
#